data_AF-Q2JKV2-F1
#
_entry.id   AF-Q2JKV2-F1
#
_cell.length_a   1.000
_cell.length_b   1.000
_cell.length_c   1.000
_cell.angle_alpha   90.00
_cell.angle_beta   90.00
_cell.angle_gamma   90.00
#
_symmetry.space_group_name_H-M   'P 1'
#
loop_
_entity.id
_entity.type
_entity.pdbx_description
1 polymer ?
#
loop_
_entity_poly.entity_id
_entity_poly.type
_entity_poly.pdbx_seq_one_letter_code
_entity_poly.pdbx_strand_id
1 'polypeptide(L)' 'MTILDLSTLTTQQLKDIAWQLRGTPAVEPIYRELGSRPKSIVIAPEDPQWTEKVNQILTEGSPS' A
#
# COMPACT_ATOMS: atom_id res chain seq x y z
N MET A 1 -11.01 -24.23 -8.60
CA MET A 1 -10.53 -22.92 -9.10
C MET A 1 -10.31 -22.06 -7.87
N THR A 2 -9.05 -21.81 -7.52
CA THR A 2 -8.70 -21.07 -6.31
C THR A 2 -8.83 -19.58 -6.60
N ILE A 3 -9.79 -18.90 -5.95
CA ILE A 3 -9.89 -17.44 -6.01
C ILE A 3 -8.82 -16.92 -5.05
N LEU A 4 -7.80 -16.25 -5.59
CA LEU A 4 -6.79 -15.59 -4.77
C LEU A 4 -7.35 -14.25 -4.30
N ASP A 5 -7.57 -14.11 -3.00
CA ASP A 5 -7.95 -12.83 -2.39
C ASP A 5 -6.70 -11.98 -2.16
N LEU A 6 -6.51 -10.95 -2.99
CA LEU A 6 -5.35 -10.07 -2.94
C LEU A 6 -5.34 -9.17 -1.69
N SER A 7 -6.50 -8.94 -1.05
CA SER A 7 -6.61 -8.08 0.14
C SER A 7 -5.88 -8.69 1.34
N THR A 8 -5.79 -10.03 1.40
CA THR A 8 -5.12 -10.78 2.47
C THR A 8 -3.60 -10.78 2.35
N LEU A 9 -3.05 -10.36 1.20
CA LEU A 9 -1.61 -10.35 0.95
C LEU A 9 -0.97 -9.09 1.51
N THR A 10 0.28 -9.16 1.92
CA THR A 10 1.06 -7.97 2.27
C THR A 10 1.46 -7.19 1.02
N THR A 11 1.77 -5.90 1.20
CA THR A 11 2.25 -5.06 0.09
C THR A 11 3.52 -5.62 -0.54
N GLN A 12 4.40 -6.24 0.24
CA GLN A 12 5.61 -6.88 -0.29
C GLN A 12 5.28 -8.11 -1.13
N GLN A 13 4.39 -8.99 -0.65
CA GLN A 13 3.96 -10.16 -1.42
C GLN A 13 3.30 -9.76 -2.74
N LEU A 14 2.47 -8.71 -2.74
CA LEU A 14 1.89 -8.20 -3.98
C LEU A 14 2.95 -7.68 -4.96
N LYS A 15 4.00 -7.00 -4.48
CA LYS A 15 5.13 -6.58 -5.32
C LYS A 15 5.88 -7.77 -5.90
N ASP A 16 6.13 -8.80 -5.09
CA ASP A 16 6.84 -10.00 -5.53
C ASP A 16 6.03 -10.75 -6.60
N ILE A 17 4.71 -10.89 -6.42
CA ILE A 17 3.83 -11.50 -7.42
C ILE A 17 3.75 -10.62 -8.67
N ALA A 18 3.66 -9.30 -8.53
CA ALA A 18 3.68 -8.38 -9.67
C ALA A 18 4.97 -8.54 -10.50
N TRP A 19 6.11 -8.73 -9.84
CA TRP A 19 7.39 -8.98 -10.50
C TRP A 19 7.42 -10.30 -11.27
N GLN A 20 6.83 -11.36 -10.70
CA GLN A 20 6.71 -12.66 -11.36
C GLN A 20 5.78 -12.63 -12.58
N LEU A 21 4.69 -11.87 -12.48
CA LEU A 21 3.65 -11.76 -13.53
C LEU A 21 3.90 -10.62 -14.52
N ARG A 22 5.03 -9.93 -14.44
CA ARG A 22 5.35 -8.80 -15.31
C ARG A 22 5.23 -9.18 -16.79
N GLY A 23 4.54 -8.34 -17.57
CA GLY A 23 4.29 -8.59 -18.99
C GLY A 23 3.12 -9.55 -19.28
N THR A 24 2.41 -10.02 -18.25
CA THR A 24 1.17 -10.80 -18.42
C THR A 24 -0.06 -9.97 -18.04
N PRO A 25 -1.25 -10.25 -18.62
CA PRO A 25 -2.49 -9.58 -18.22
C PRO A 25 -2.87 -9.80 -16.74
N ALA A 26 -2.37 -10.88 -16.12
CA ALA A 26 -2.65 -11.20 -14.72
C ALA A 26 -2.04 -10.19 -13.72
N VAL A 27 -1.15 -9.29 -14.16
CA VAL A 27 -0.54 -8.27 -13.31
C VAL A 27 -1.47 -7.09 -13.00
N GLU A 28 -2.43 -6.79 -13.87
CA GLU A 28 -3.35 -5.65 -13.72
C GLU A 28 -4.12 -5.63 -12.38
N PRO A 29 -4.77 -6.72 -11.94
CA PRO A 29 -5.46 -6.72 -10.65
C PRO A 29 -4.51 -6.49 -9.47
N ILE A 30 -3.24 -6.89 -9.59
CA ILE A 30 -2.24 -6.69 -8.54
C ILE A 30 -1.80 -5.23 -8.47
N TYR A 31 -1.60 -4.56 -9.61
CA TYR A 31 -1.31 -3.12 -9.61
C TYR A 31 -2.49 -2.30 -9.08
N ARG A 32 -3.73 -2.71 -9.38
CA ARG A 32 -4.93 -2.07 -8.84
C ARG A 32 -4.98 -2.17 -7.31
N GLU A 33 -4.74 -3.36 -6.77
CA GLU A 33 -4.68 -3.58 -5.32
C GLU A 33 -3.48 -2.84 -4.67
N LEU A 34 -2.31 -2.81 -5.31
CA LEU A 34 -1.18 -2.01 -4.81
C LEU A 34 -1.49 -0.51 -4.79
N GLY A 35 -2.26 -0.02 -5.76
CA GLY A 35 -2.66 1.39 -5.86
C GLY A 35 -3.78 1.80 -4.90
N SER A 36 -4.64 0.87 -4.49
CA SER A 36 -5.69 1.11 -3.50
C SER A 36 -5.15 1.19 -2.06
N ARG A 37 -3.96 0.63 -1.82
CA ARG A 37 -3.38 0.58 -0.48
C ARG A 37 -2.95 1.96 0.02
N PRO A 38 -3.15 2.24 1.32
CA PRO A 38 -2.64 3.46 1.93
C PRO A 38 -1.13 3.49 1.71
N LYS A 39 -0.66 4.54 1.05
CA LYS A 39 0.77 4.78 0.92
C LYS A 39 1.29 4.98 2.33
N SER A 40 2.25 4.15 2.75
CA SER A 40 2.96 4.39 4.00
C SER A 40 3.59 5.77 3.87
N ILE A 41 3.03 6.76 4.57
CA ILE A 41 3.59 8.10 4.59
C ILE A 41 4.87 8.00 5.41
N VAL A 42 6.01 7.92 4.71
CA VAL A 42 7.32 7.98 5.35
C VAL A 42 7.61 9.45 5.57
N ILE A 43 7.33 9.94 6.78
CA ILE A 43 7.74 11.28 7.19
C ILE A 43 9.15 11.13 7.77
N ALA A 44 10.14 11.67 7.07
CA ALA A 44 11.51 11.66 7.56
C ALA A 44 11.61 12.44 8.89
N PRO A 45 12.33 11.95 9.91
CA PRO A 45 12.43 12.62 11.22
C PRO A 45 13.00 14.04 11.13
N GLU A 46 13.75 14.33 10.07
CA GLU A 46 14.34 15.64 9.77
C GLU A 46 13.38 16.61 9.06
N ASP A 47 12.15 16.19 8.75
CA ASP A 47 11.14 17.07 8.17
C ASP A 47 10.77 18.17 9.19
N PRO A 48 10.95 19.46 8.89
CA PRO A 48 10.61 20.55 9.82
C PRO A 48 9.13 20.58 10.18
N GLN A 49 8.27 19.92 9.40
CA GLN A 49 6.84 19.74 9.66
C GLN A 49 6.52 18.31 10.16
N TRP A 50 7.50 17.54 10.64
CA TRP A 50 7.32 16.14 11.06
C TRP A 50 6.16 16.00 12.05
N THR A 51 6.18 16.80 13.11
CA THR A 51 5.15 16.77 14.18
C THR A 51 3.76 17.05 13.64
N GLU A 52 3.62 18.01 12.72
CA GLU A 52 2.32 18.41 12.15
C GLU A 52 1.77 17.31 11.23
N LYS A 53 2.61 16.75 10.36
CA LYS A 53 2.24 15.65 9.45
C LYS A 53 1.92 14.36 10.21
N VAL A 54 2.68 14.03 11.27
CA VAL A 54 2.38 12.88 12.13
C VAL A 54 1.06 13.07 12.87
N ASN A 55 0.81 14.25 13.43
CA ASN A 55 -0.44 14.53 14.13
C ASN A 55 -1.65 14.47 13.20
N GLN A 56 -1.54 14.97 11.96
CA GLN A 56 -2.60 14.84 10.94
C GLN A 56 -2.91 13.37 10.63
N ILE A 57 -1.89 12.53 10.46
CA ILE A 57 -2.09 11.08 10.23
C ILE A 57 -2.78 10.42 11.44
N LEU A 58 -2.35 10.75 12.65
CA LEU A 58 -2.93 10.19 13.87
C LEU A 58 -4.38 10.64 14.12
N THR A 59 -4.75 11.85 13.68
CA THR A 59 -6.12 12.37 13.83
C THR A 59 -7.06 11.95 12.70
N GLU A 60 -6.59 11.89 11.46
CA GLU A 60 -7.36 11.40 10.30
C GLU A 60 -7.51 9.86 10.31
N GLY A 61 -6.64 9.14 11.02
CA GLY A 61 -6.71 7.70 11.22
C GLY A 61 -7.65 7.23 12.34
N SER A 62 -8.38 8.15 12.99
CA SER A 62 -9.34 7.80 14.05
C SER A 62 -10.73 7.65 13.43
N PRO A 63 -11.22 6.42 13.14
CA PRO A 63 -12.60 6.24 12.74
C PRO A 63 -13.50 6.69 13.90
N SER A 64 -14.35 7.69 13.63
CA SER A 64 -15.53 7.97 14.46
C SER A 64 -16.55 6.84 14.35
#